data_AF-A0A1V9FEC9-F1
#
_entry.id   AF-A0A1V9FEC9-F1
#
_cell.length_a   1.000
_cell.length_b   1.000
_cell.length_c   1.000
_cell.angle_alpha   90.00
_cell.angle_beta   90.00
_cell.angle_gamma   90.00
#
_symmetry.space_group_name_H-M   'P 1'
#
loop_
_entity.id
_entity.type
_entity.pdbx_description
1 polymer ?
#
loop_
_entity_poly.entity_id
_entity_poly.type
_entity_poly.pdbx_seq_one_letter_code
_entity_poly.pdbx_strand_id
1 'polypeptide(L)'
;MQNTTMLYRPVGPKELELIEQSGWKQFPPRLPEQPIFYPVMNEEYAIQISRDWNVPAYGSGYVTKFAVDSDYVSKFEIRNVGGEIHNELWVPAEEMDEFNNNIVGLIEVTREFK
;
A
#
# COMPACT_ATOMS: atom_id res chain seq x y z
N MET A 1 9.37 -22.10 4.27
CA MET A 1 8.45 -21.21 3.52
C MET A 1 8.36 -19.94 4.34
N GLN A 2 8.68 -18.78 3.77
CA GLN A 2 8.45 -17.51 4.47
C GLN A 2 6.94 -17.31 4.58
N ASN A 3 6.45 -17.00 5.78
CA ASN A 3 5.04 -16.69 6.01
C ASN A 3 4.81 -15.22 5.66
N THR A 4 3.87 -14.93 4.78
CA THR A 4 3.66 -13.56 4.28
C THR A 4 2.20 -13.16 4.32
N THR A 5 1.96 -11.91 4.69
CA THR A 5 0.65 -11.27 4.60
C THR A 5 0.56 -10.50 3.29
N MET A 6 -0.49 -10.76 2.51
CA MET A 6 -0.77 -10.00 1.29
C MET A 6 -1.45 -8.69 1.65
N LEU A 7 -0.88 -7.59 1.18
CA LEU A 7 -1.41 -6.25 1.36
C LEU A 7 -1.57 -5.57 0.01
N TYR A 8 -2.40 -4.54 0.01
CA TYR A 8 -2.70 -3.75 -1.16
C TYR A 8 -2.50 -2.27 -0.84
N ARG A 9 -2.18 -1.49 -1.87
CA ARG A 9 -2.14 -0.04 -1.74
C ARG A 9 -2.63 0.62 -3.02
N PRO A 10 -3.65 1.49 -2.93
CA PRO A 10 -4.01 2.37 -4.02
C PRO A 10 -2.97 3.48 -4.12
N VAL A 11 -2.45 3.71 -5.32
CA VAL A 11 -1.44 4.74 -5.59
C VAL A 11 -1.86 5.63 -6.76
N GLY A 12 -1.38 6.88 -6.74
CA GLY A 12 -1.49 7.79 -7.87
C GLY A 12 -0.30 7.64 -8.84
N PRO A 13 -0.34 8.29 -10.02
CA PRO A 13 0.68 8.14 -11.06
C PRO A 13 2.10 8.53 -10.60
N LYS A 14 2.23 9.59 -9.78
CA LYS A 14 3.54 10.04 -9.27
C LYS A 14 4.17 9.04 -8.30
N GLU A 15 3.35 8.42 -7.44
CA GLU A 15 3.84 7.42 -6.48
C GLU A 15 4.20 6.13 -7.22
N LEU A 16 3.43 5.74 -8.23
CA LEU A 16 3.74 4.59 -9.08
C LEU A 16 5.08 4.75 -9.80
N GLU A 17 5.37 5.93 -10.36
CA GLU A 17 6.65 6.21 -11.02
C GLU A 17 7.84 6.02 -10.06
N LEU A 18 7.71 6.45 -8.81
CA LEU A 18 8.76 6.27 -7.79
C LEU A 18 8.93 4.79 -7.41
N ILE A 19 7.84 4.02 -7.35
CA ILE A 19 7.90 2.57 -7.14
C ILE A 19 8.62 1.89 -8.31
N GLU A 20 8.33 2.28 -9.55
CA GLU A 20 9.00 1.75 -10.74
C GLU A 20 10.49 2.08 -10.73
N GLN A 21 10.87 3.31 -10.38
CA GLN A 21 12.27 3.74 -10.25
C GLN A 21 13.04 2.97 -9.16
N SER A 22 12.34 2.47 -8.11
CA SER A 22 12.93 1.59 -7.10
C SER A 22 13.16 0.15 -7.60
N GLY A 23 12.74 -0.16 -8.83
CA GLY A 23 12.72 -1.51 -9.38
C GLY A 23 11.60 -2.36 -8.77
N TRP A 24 10.47 -1.73 -8.41
CA TRP A 24 9.28 -2.38 -7.83
C TRP A 24 9.53 -3.02 -6.45
N LYS A 25 10.45 -2.48 -5.67
CA LYS A 25 10.82 -3.05 -4.36
C LYS A 25 10.39 -2.20 -3.18
N GLN A 26 10.14 -0.91 -3.39
CA GLN A 26 9.96 0.03 -2.29
C GLN A 26 8.88 1.07 -2.61
N PHE A 27 8.13 1.45 -1.58
CA PHE A 27 7.31 2.64 -1.59
C PHE A 27 8.17 3.87 -1.22
N PRO A 28 7.91 5.05 -1.80
CA PRO A 28 8.68 6.25 -1.47
C PRO A 28 8.43 6.68 -0.02
N PRO A 29 9.40 7.39 0.61
CA PRO A 29 9.20 7.98 1.93
C PRO A 29 7.95 8.87 1.99
N ARG A 30 7.30 8.90 3.15
CA ARG A 30 6.16 9.80 3.37
C ARG A 30 6.63 11.24 3.46
N LEU A 31 5.77 12.17 3.04
CA LEU A 31 6.01 13.59 3.26
C LEU A 31 5.88 13.92 4.76
N PRO A 32 6.55 14.96 5.29
CA PRO A 32 6.49 15.30 6.72
C PRO A 32 5.06 15.50 7.26
N GLU A 33 4.14 15.98 6.42
CA GLU A 33 2.73 16.17 6.73
C GLU A 33 1.89 14.88 6.69
N GLN A 34 2.49 13.75 6.29
CA GLN A 34 1.85 12.44 6.15
C GLN A 34 2.42 11.50 7.22
N PRO A 35 1.90 11.52 8.46
CA PRO A 35 2.51 10.82 9.59
C PRO A 35 2.41 9.28 9.50
N ILE A 36 1.55 8.78 8.62
CA ILE A 36 1.28 7.35 8.47
C ILE A 36 1.33 6.90 7.00
N PHE A 37 1.80 5.68 6.83
CA PHE A 37 1.62 4.85 5.66
C PHE A 37 0.56 3.79 5.96
N TYR A 38 -0.45 3.70 5.10
CA TYR A 38 -1.60 2.83 5.32
C TYR A 38 -1.81 1.89 4.14
N PRO A 39 -1.28 0.65 4.21
CA PRO A 39 -1.67 -0.40 3.31
C PRO A 39 -2.99 -1.02 3.78
N VAL A 40 -3.80 -1.46 2.82
CA VAL A 40 -5.10 -2.10 3.08
C VAL A 40 -4.99 -3.61 2.93
N MET A 41 -5.84 -4.35 3.63
CA MET A 41 -5.80 -5.82 3.64
C MET A 41 -6.68 -6.47 2.57
N ASN A 42 -7.50 -5.68 1.86
CA ASN A 42 -8.45 -6.18 0.86
C ASN A 42 -8.29 -5.45 -0.48
N GLU A 43 -8.19 -6.22 -1.56
CA GLU A 43 -8.06 -5.66 -2.92
C GLU A 43 -9.29 -4.83 -3.32
N GLU A 44 -10.49 -5.32 -2.99
CA GLU A 44 -11.74 -4.63 -3.29
C GLU A 44 -11.79 -3.23 -2.67
N TYR A 45 -11.23 -3.07 -1.47
CA TYR A 45 -11.14 -1.76 -0.83
C TYR A 45 -10.12 -0.86 -1.54
N ALA A 46 -8.95 -1.39 -1.95
CA ALA A 46 -7.98 -0.63 -2.74
C ALA A 46 -8.55 -0.20 -4.10
N ILE A 47 -9.37 -1.04 -4.74
CA ILE A 47 -10.10 -0.74 -5.97
C ILE A 47 -11.07 0.42 -5.74
N GLN A 48 -11.86 0.37 -4.66
CA GLN A 48 -12.79 1.43 -4.30
C GLN A 48 -12.07 2.77 -4.13
N ILE A 49 -10.97 2.80 -3.37
CA ILE A 49 -10.14 4.01 -3.20
C ILE A 49 -9.63 4.53 -4.55
N SER A 50 -9.10 3.63 -5.37
CA SER A 50 -8.50 4.02 -6.65
C SER A 50 -9.53 4.62 -7.61
N ARG A 51 -10.70 4.00 -7.71
CA ARG A 51 -11.78 4.43 -8.61
C ARG A 51 -12.48 5.68 -8.11
N ASP A 52 -12.83 5.73 -6.82
CA ASP A 52 -13.73 6.74 -6.28
C ASP A 52 -12.99 7.99 -5.78
N TRP A 53 -11.69 7.88 -5.48
CA TRP A 53 -10.87 8.99 -4.96
C TRP A 53 -9.65 9.33 -5.81
N ASN A 54 -8.83 8.35 -6.20
CA ASN A 54 -7.60 8.66 -6.95
C ASN A 54 -7.86 9.14 -8.38
N VAL A 55 -8.78 8.50 -9.12
CA VAL A 55 -9.13 8.95 -10.49
C VAL A 55 -9.66 10.39 -10.49
N PRO A 56 -10.65 10.78 -9.66
CA PRO A 56 -11.09 12.17 -9.59
C PRO A 56 -10.00 13.17 -9.18
N ALA A 57 -9.07 12.79 -8.29
CA ALA A 57 -8.05 13.68 -7.76
C ALA A 57 -6.82 13.84 -8.68
N TYR A 58 -6.44 12.77 -9.38
CA TYR A 58 -5.15 12.68 -10.09
C TYR A 58 -5.30 12.31 -11.57
N GLY A 59 -6.52 12.07 -12.06
CA GLY A 59 -6.82 11.63 -13.42
C GLY A 59 -6.48 10.17 -13.71
N SER A 60 -5.90 9.44 -12.75
CA SER A 60 -5.66 8.01 -12.82
C SER A 60 -5.44 7.44 -11.42
N GLY A 61 -5.70 6.14 -11.26
CA GLY A 61 -5.47 5.41 -10.02
C GLY A 61 -5.02 3.99 -10.30
N TYR A 62 -4.16 3.45 -9.44
CA TYR A 62 -3.59 2.12 -9.60
C TYR A 62 -3.70 1.35 -8.30
N VAL A 63 -4.02 0.06 -8.38
CA VAL A 63 -3.97 -0.84 -7.24
C VAL A 63 -2.68 -1.63 -7.31
N THR A 64 -1.89 -1.53 -6.26
CA THR A 64 -0.70 -2.36 -6.07
C THR A 64 -0.97 -3.48 -5.08
N LYS A 65 -0.34 -4.62 -5.28
CA LYS A 65 -0.33 -5.79 -4.41
C LYS A 65 1.11 -6.13 -4.07
N PHE A 66 1.36 -6.51 -2.83
CA PHE A 66 2.68 -6.90 -2.37
C PHE A 66 2.58 -7.82 -1.15
N ALA A 67 3.61 -8.64 -0.96
CA ALA A 67 3.72 -9.53 0.19
C ALA A 67 4.66 -8.90 1.22
N VAL A 68 4.31 -8.98 2.49
CA VAL A 68 5.17 -8.55 3.60
C VAL A 68 5.33 -9.70 4.59
N ASP A 69 6.48 -9.82 5.22
CA ASP A 69 6.70 -10.79 6.30
C ASP A 69 5.60 -10.70 7.38
N SER A 70 4.92 -11.83 7.64
CA SER A 70 3.77 -11.85 8.56
C SER A 70 4.16 -11.57 10.01
N ASP A 71 5.36 -11.93 10.43
CA ASP A 71 5.82 -11.68 11.81
C ASP A 71 6.07 -10.18 11.99
N TYR A 72 6.64 -9.51 10.99
CA TYR A 72 6.76 -8.05 10.99
C TYR A 72 5.38 -7.37 10.97
N VAL A 73 4.46 -7.80 10.09
CA VAL A 73 3.11 -7.23 10.00
C VAL A 73 2.33 -7.37 11.31
N SER A 74 2.56 -8.44 12.08
CA SER A 74 1.86 -8.68 13.35
C SER A 74 2.09 -7.60 14.42
N LYS A 75 3.10 -6.74 14.24
CA LYS A 75 3.37 -5.57 15.11
C LYS A 75 2.29 -4.49 14.98
N PHE A 76 1.59 -4.41 13.84
CA PHE A 76 0.62 -3.36 13.56
C PHE A 76 -0.81 -3.81 13.91
N GLU A 77 -1.56 -2.92 14.57
CA GLU A 77 -2.97 -3.15 14.84
C GLU A 77 -3.79 -3.06 13.54
N ILE A 78 -4.65 -4.05 13.29
CA ILE A 78 -5.62 -3.99 12.20
C ILE A 78 -6.71 -2.99 12.57
N ARG A 79 -6.78 -1.88 11.83
CA ARG A 79 -7.80 -0.85 11.97
C ARG A 79 -8.91 -1.12 10.96
N ASN A 80 -10.15 -1.27 11.43
CA ASN A 80 -11.31 -1.21 10.55
C ASN A 80 -11.85 0.22 10.53
N VAL A 81 -11.84 0.85 9.35
CA VAL A 81 -12.22 2.26 9.16
C VAL A 81 -13.56 2.43 8.44
N GLY A 82 -14.37 1.37 8.36
CA GLY A 82 -15.64 1.42 7.64
C GLY A 82 -16.41 0.10 7.63
N GLY A 83 -16.82 -0.32 6.44
CA GLY A 83 -17.49 -1.61 6.24
C GLY A 83 -16.55 -2.82 6.40
N GLU A 84 -17.08 -4.03 6.22
CA GLU A 84 -16.38 -5.29 6.47
C GLU A 84 -15.01 -5.43 5.78
N ILE A 85 -14.86 -4.86 4.57
CA ILE A 85 -13.61 -4.92 3.79
C ILE A 85 -12.61 -3.79 4.09
N HIS A 86 -12.95 -2.82 4.94
CA HIS A 86 -12.17 -1.59 5.16
C HIS A 86 -11.12 -1.77 6.26
N ASN A 87 -10.35 -2.84 6.17
CA ASN A 87 -9.24 -3.12 7.08
C ASN A 87 -7.94 -2.53 6.52
N GLU A 88 -7.23 -1.79 7.35
CA GLU A 88 -5.94 -1.17 7.04
C GLU A 88 -4.98 -1.29 8.23
N LEU A 89 -3.69 -1.17 7.92
CA LEU A 89 -2.63 -1.05 8.92
C LEU A 89 -2.18 0.40 8.98
N TRP A 90 -1.76 0.88 10.14
CA TRP A 90 -1.15 2.19 10.28
C TRP A 90 0.33 2.03 10.62
N VAL A 91 1.19 2.22 9.62
CA VAL A 91 2.65 2.15 9.76
C VAL A 91 3.17 3.58 9.94
N PRO A 92 3.92 3.89 11.00
CA PRO A 92 4.52 5.22 11.17
C PRO A 92 5.42 5.59 9.99
N ALA A 93 5.42 6.86 9.59
CA ALA A 93 6.25 7.33 8.48
C ALA A 93 7.75 7.06 8.66
N GLU A 94 8.23 7.12 9.91
CA GLU A 94 9.60 6.82 10.32
C GLU A 94 9.97 5.33 10.17
N GLU A 95 8.99 4.43 10.12
CA GLU A 95 9.21 2.99 9.94
C GLU A 95 9.21 2.55 8.47
N MET A 96 9.02 3.47 7.52
CA MET A 96 8.93 3.14 6.09
C MET A 96 10.13 2.37 5.55
N ASP A 97 11.34 2.69 6.02
CA ASP A 97 12.55 1.97 5.60
C ASP A 97 12.54 0.53 6.10
N GLU A 98 12.14 0.30 7.35
CA GLU A 98 11.98 -1.05 7.90
C GLU A 98 10.84 -1.80 7.18
N PHE A 99 9.72 -1.12 6.92
CA PHE A 99 8.60 -1.70 6.19
C PHE A 99 9.00 -2.18 4.80
N ASN A 100 9.68 -1.32 4.03
CA ASN A 100 10.18 -1.65 2.70
C ASN A 100 11.16 -2.84 2.72
N ASN A 101 12.01 -2.96 3.76
CA ASN A 101 12.91 -4.11 3.91
C ASN A 101 12.20 -5.43 4.21
N ASN A 102 10.96 -5.38 4.72
CA ASN A 102 10.13 -6.55 4.98
C ASN A 102 9.21 -6.93 3.82
N ILE A 103 9.22 -6.17 2.71
CA ILE A 103 8.53 -6.56 1.47
C ILE A 103 9.25 -7.78 0.87
N VAL A 104 8.47 -8.83 0.63
CA VAL A 104 8.95 -10.09 0.04
C VAL A 104 8.56 -10.11 -1.44
N GLY A 105 9.56 -10.12 -2.32
CA GLY A 105 9.35 -10.13 -3.77
C GLY A 105 9.22 -8.72 -4.35
N LEU A 106 8.23 -8.52 -5.22
CA LEU A 106 7.99 -7.24 -5.92
C LEU A 106 6.60 -6.70 -5.59
N ILE A 107 6.46 -5.39 -5.73
CA ILE A 107 5.19 -4.70 -5.79
C ILE A 107 4.63 -4.87 -7.20
N GLU A 108 3.40 -5.36 -7.31
CA GLU A 108 2.74 -5.64 -8.59
C GLU A 108 1.51 -4.76 -8.78
N VAL A 109 1.30 -4.20 -9.97
CA VAL A 109 0.04 -3.54 -10.30
C VAL A 109 -1.00 -4.60 -10.67
N THR A 110 -2.13 -4.64 -9.95
CA THR A 110 -3.22 -5.57 -10.25
C THR A 110 -4.36 -4.91 -11.03
N ARG A 111 -4.54 -3.59 -10.88
CA ARG A 111 -5.59 -2.81 -11.55
C ARG A 111 -5.11 -1.40 -11.89
N GLU A 112 -5.63 -0.88 -12.99
CA GLU A 112 -5.43 0.48 -13.48
C GLU A 112 -6.80 1.11 -13.79
N PHE A 113 -6.96 2.38 -13.42
CA PHE A 113 -8.16 3.18 -13.63
C PHE A 113 -7.79 4.53 -14.26
N LYS A 114 -8.62 5.01 -15.18
CA LYS A 114 -8.48 6.28 -15.92
C LYS A 114 -9.81 7.04 -15.91
#